data_AF-A0A2M8QHV4-F1
#
_entry.id   AF-A0A2M8QHV4-F1
#
_cell.length_a   1.000
_cell.length_b   1.000
_cell.length_c   1.000
_cell.angle_alpha   90.00
_cell.angle_beta   90.00
_cell.angle_gamma   90.00
#
_symmetry.space_group_name_H-M   'P 1'
#
loop_
_entity.id
_entity.type
_entity.pdbx_description
1 polymer ?
#
loop_
_entity_poly.entity_id
_entity_poly.type
_entity_poly.pdbx_seq_one_letter_code
_entity_poly.pdbx_strand_id
1 'polypeptide(L)'
;MRQGERSMAEKVISRRNVKSGADAAADAHERRKDFLTAAEIDRLLDAAKAGRHGPRDHLLLLMMYRHGLRVSEATALRRDEVDVAVSRLWVRRLKNGLSVEQPIAGDELRAIRRYLSGGFS
;
A
#
# COMPACT_ATOMS: atom_id res chain seq x y z
N MET A 1 -50.94 15.15 15.82
CA MET A 1 -49.68 15.67 15.24
C MET A 1 -48.52 15.21 16.11
N ARG A 2 -47.50 14.61 15.48
CA ARG A 2 -46.09 14.41 15.93
C ARG A 2 -45.81 13.48 17.13
N GLN A 3 -45.62 12.19 16.84
CA GLN A 3 -44.64 11.35 17.55
C GLN A 3 -43.41 11.23 16.64
N GLY A 4 -42.36 11.99 16.93
CA GLY A 4 -41.02 11.84 16.33
C GLY A 4 -40.29 10.69 17.04
N GLU A 5 -39.83 9.68 16.32
CA GLU A 5 -38.49 9.59 15.71
C GLU A 5 -37.44 8.95 16.64
N ARG A 6 -37.37 7.62 16.54
CA ARG A 6 -36.16 6.79 16.37
C ARG A 6 -34.89 7.26 17.10
N SER A 7 -34.53 6.56 18.18
CA SER A 7 -33.17 6.55 18.71
C SER A 7 -32.55 5.16 18.54
N MET A 8 -31.84 4.95 17.43
CA MET A 8 -30.80 3.93 17.34
C MET A 8 -29.48 4.68 17.10
N ALA A 9 -28.72 4.84 18.17
CA ALA A 9 -27.44 5.53 18.16
C ALA A 9 -26.41 4.68 17.40
N GLU A 10 -26.16 5.08 16.15
CA GLU A 10 -25.09 4.57 15.32
C GLU A 10 -23.73 4.95 15.94
N LYS A 11 -22.96 3.93 16.32
CA LYS A 11 -21.69 4.09 17.02
C LYS A 11 -20.62 4.56 16.02
N VAL A 12 -20.48 5.88 15.89
CA VAL A 12 -19.47 6.53 15.06
C VAL A 12 -18.07 6.08 15.52
N ILE A 13 -17.37 5.36 14.65
CA ILE A 13 -15.98 4.94 14.86
C ILE A 13 -15.11 6.19 14.91
N SER A 14 -14.65 6.54 16.11
CA SER A 14 -13.69 7.62 16.35
C SER A 14 -12.36 7.29 15.69
N ARG A 15 -12.13 7.85 14.50
CA ARG A 15 -10.80 7.88 13.90
C ARG A 15 -9.95 8.85 14.71
N ARG A 16 -8.96 8.32 15.43
CA ARG A 16 -7.92 9.12 16.10
C ARG A 16 -7.23 10.00 15.04
N ASN A 17 -7.58 11.28 15.01
CA ASN A 17 -6.87 12.28 14.24
C ASN A 17 -5.62 12.66 15.03
N VAL A 18 -4.48 12.09 14.64
CA VAL A 18 -3.18 12.52 15.15
C VAL A 18 -2.87 13.83 14.44
N LYS A 19 -3.13 14.96 15.12
CA LYS A 19 -2.59 16.25 14.71
C LYS A 19 -1.07 16.11 14.75
N SER A 20 -0.44 15.97 13.59
CA SER A 20 0.98 16.26 13.45
C SER A 20 1.15 17.72 13.87
N GLY A 21 1.77 17.94 15.03
CA GLY A 21 2.23 19.27 15.40
C GLY A 21 3.11 19.80 14.28
N ALA A 22 3.13 21.11 14.12
CA ALA A 22 4.01 21.80 13.17
C ALA A 22 5.48 21.62 13.60
N ASP A 23 6.02 20.43 13.43
CA ASP A 23 7.45 20.20 13.39
C ASP A 23 7.87 20.40 11.94
N ALA A 24 8.78 21.36 11.76
CA ALA A 24 9.30 21.81 10.49
C ALA A 24 9.38 20.67 9.47
N ALA A 25 8.73 20.84 8.32
CA ALA A 25 8.96 19.97 7.19
C ALA A 25 10.48 19.85 7.02
N ALA A 26 11.01 18.65 7.15
CA ALA A 26 12.44 18.35 6.98
C ALA A 26 12.88 18.50 5.51
N ASP A 27 12.23 19.38 4.76
CA ASP A 27 12.49 19.74 3.37
C ASP A 27 13.49 20.90 3.26
N ALA A 28 14.29 21.13 4.31
CA ALA A 28 15.31 22.18 4.36
C ALA A 28 16.71 21.70 3.94
N HIS A 29 16.80 20.60 3.18
CA HIS A 29 18.00 20.27 2.43
C HIS A 29 17.65 20.22 0.95
N GLU A 30 18.00 21.30 0.24
CA GLU A 30 18.37 21.34 -1.18
C GLU A 30 17.86 20.13 -2.00
N ARG A 31 16.65 20.22 -2.59
CA ARG A 31 16.05 19.13 -3.38
C ARG A 31 16.91 18.77 -4.59
N ARG A 32 17.96 17.99 -4.36
CA ARG A 32 18.70 17.26 -5.38
C ARG A 32 17.94 15.94 -5.57
N LYS A 33 16.96 16.00 -6.48
CA LYS A 33 16.25 14.86 -7.12
C LYS A 33 15.02 14.33 -6.35
N ASP A 34 13.84 14.60 -6.92
CA ASP A 34 12.53 14.15 -6.43
C ASP A 34 12.14 12.75 -6.92
N PHE A 35 13.08 11.99 -7.50
CA PHE A 35 12.83 10.67 -8.09
C PHE A 35 14.01 9.72 -7.92
N LEU A 36 13.69 8.43 -7.81
CA LEU A 36 14.68 7.35 -7.76
C LEU A 36 14.91 6.79 -9.18
N THR A 37 16.17 6.54 -9.52
CA THR A 37 16.55 5.78 -10.73
C THR A 37 16.32 4.29 -10.52
N ALA A 38 16.28 3.52 -11.60
CA ALA A 38 16.14 2.07 -11.54
C ALA A 38 17.18 1.43 -10.59
N ALA A 39 18.46 1.83 -10.71
CA ALA A 39 19.52 1.32 -9.83
C ALA A 39 19.36 1.74 -8.36
N GLU A 40 18.74 2.88 -8.07
CA GLU A 40 18.40 3.29 -6.71
C GLU A 40 17.23 2.48 -6.15
N ILE A 41 16.22 2.19 -6.99
CA ILE A 41 15.11 1.30 -6.64
C ILE A 41 15.62 -0.12 -6.38
N ASP A 42 16.50 -0.65 -7.21
CA ASP A 42 17.07 -1.99 -7.02
C ASP A 42 17.81 -2.10 -5.68
N ARG A 43 18.64 -1.11 -5.36
CA ARG A 43 19.32 -1.03 -4.04
C ARG A 43 18.34 -0.94 -2.88
N LEU A 44 17.25 -0.17 -3.03
CA LEU A 44 16.20 -0.06 -2.02
C LEU A 44 15.48 -1.40 -1.82
N LEU A 45 15.12 -2.07 -2.91
CA LEU A 45 14.46 -3.38 -2.89
C LEU A 45 15.34 -4.47 -2.29
N ASP A 46 16.65 -4.42 -2.52
CA ASP A 46 17.60 -5.35 -1.91
C ASP A 46 17.78 -5.08 -0.42
N ALA A 47 17.92 -3.82 -0.02
CA ALA A 47 18.00 -3.44 1.40
C ALA A 47 16.74 -3.87 2.17
N ALA A 48 15.56 -3.78 1.55
CA ALA A 48 14.30 -4.21 2.17
C ALA A 48 14.28 -5.69 2.55
N LYS A 49 15.06 -6.55 1.87
CA LYS A 49 15.13 -7.99 2.18
C LYS A 49 15.87 -8.29 3.49
N ALA A 50 16.71 -7.38 3.98
CA ALA A 50 17.55 -7.59 5.16
C ALA A 50 16.82 -7.39 6.50
N GLY A 51 15.61 -6.83 6.47
CA GLY A 51 14.82 -6.58 7.68
C GLY A 51 14.18 -7.83 8.28
N ARG A 52 13.62 -7.69 9.51
CA ARG A 52 12.86 -8.74 10.21
C ARG A 52 11.72 -9.31 9.36
N HIS A 53 11.07 -8.46 8.55
CA HIS A 53 10.00 -8.84 7.64
C HIS A 53 10.44 -8.74 6.18
N GLY A 54 11.69 -9.10 5.89
CA GLY A 54 12.32 -8.93 4.58
C GLY A 54 11.46 -9.33 3.37
N PRO A 55 10.84 -10.52 3.35
CA PRO A 55 9.95 -10.92 2.25
C PRO A 55 8.72 -10.02 2.08
N ARG A 56 8.14 -9.55 3.19
CA ARG A 56 6.97 -8.65 3.18
C ARG A 56 7.35 -7.27 2.70
N ASP A 57 8.41 -6.70 3.25
CA ASP A 57 8.83 -5.32 2.98
C ASP A 57 9.31 -5.19 1.53
N HIS A 58 10.07 -6.18 1.06
CA HIS A 58 10.47 -6.29 -0.34
C HIS A 58 9.26 -6.36 -1.27
N LEU A 59 8.29 -7.24 -0.97
CA LEU A 59 7.08 -7.37 -1.79
C LEU A 59 6.27 -6.07 -1.81
N LEU A 60 6.08 -5.45 -0.65
CA LEU A 60 5.34 -4.19 -0.52
C LEU A 60 5.94 -3.10 -1.41
N LEU A 61 7.26 -2.89 -1.30
CA LEU A 61 7.96 -1.88 -2.09
C LEU A 61 7.92 -2.20 -3.59
N LEU A 62 8.07 -3.47 -3.96
CA LEU A 62 8.00 -3.92 -5.36
C LEU A 62 6.64 -3.60 -5.98
N MET A 63 5.55 -3.95 -5.28
CA MET A 63 4.18 -3.68 -5.74
C MET A 63 3.89 -2.17 -5.80
N MET A 64 4.36 -1.41 -4.81
CA MET A 64 4.20 0.05 -4.81
C MET A 64 4.93 0.71 -5.98
N TYR A 65 6.15 0.28 -6.29
CA TYR A 65 6.94 0.78 -7.42
C TYR A 65 6.30 0.43 -8.77
N ARG A 66 5.87 -0.82 -8.98
CA ARG A 66 5.32 -1.29 -10.26
C ARG A 66 3.93 -0.76 -10.56
N HIS A 67 3.07 -0.74 -9.55
CA HIS A 67 1.66 -0.39 -9.72
C HIS A 67 1.33 1.04 -9.30
N GLY A 68 2.33 1.79 -8.83
CA GLY A 68 2.18 3.16 -8.34
C GLY A 68 1.19 3.25 -7.19
N LEU A 69 1.15 2.25 -6.30
CA LEU A 69 0.20 2.22 -5.18
C LEU A 69 0.56 3.30 -4.17
N ARG A 70 -0.45 4.05 -3.72
CA ARG A 70 -0.28 4.90 -2.54
C ARG A 70 -0.15 4.04 -1.29
N VAL A 71 0.51 4.56 -0.25
CA VAL A 71 0.65 3.86 1.04
C VAL A 71 -0.70 3.34 1.55
N SER A 72 -1.75 4.18 1.50
CA SER A 72 -3.10 3.79 1.94
C SER A 72 -3.77 2.73 1.05
N GLU A 73 -3.41 2.66 -0.23
CA GLU A 73 -3.93 1.64 -1.16
C GLU A 73 -3.20 0.32 -0.92
N ALA A 74 -1.88 0.35 -0.76
CA ALA A 74 -1.07 -0.83 -0.46
C ALA A 74 -1.39 -1.44 0.91
N THR A 75 -1.67 -0.62 1.94
CA THR A 75 -2.06 -1.13 3.26
C THR A 75 -3.50 -1.62 3.34
N ALA A 76 -4.35 -1.19 2.42
CA ALA A 76 -5.74 -1.64 2.31
C ALA A 76 -5.94 -2.77 1.29
N LEU A 77 -4.89 -3.15 0.55
CA LEU A 77 -4.94 -4.19 -0.47
C LEU A 77 -5.32 -5.52 0.16
N ARG A 78 -6.30 -6.18 -0.44
CA ARG A 78 -6.79 -7.48 0.03
C ARG A 78 -6.29 -8.61 -0.85
N ARG A 79 -6.21 -9.82 -0.28
CA ARG A 79 -5.78 -11.01 -1.02
C ARG A 79 -6.72 -11.38 -2.16
N ASP A 80 -8.03 -11.10 -2.03
CA ASP A 80 -9.02 -11.30 -3.08
C ASP A 80 -8.88 -10.35 -4.28
N GLU A 81 -8.15 -9.24 -4.12
CA GLU A 81 -7.82 -8.32 -5.21
C GLU A 81 -6.59 -8.77 -6.01
N VAL A 82 -5.88 -9.81 -5.57
CA VAL A 82 -4.69 -10.36 -6.23
C VAL A 82 -5.02 -11.73 -6.83
N ASP A 83 -5.20 -11.78 -8.15
CA ASP A 83 -5.39 -13.04 -8.86
C ASP A 83 -4.04 -13.59 -9.33
N VAL A 84 -3.54 -14.54 -8.55
CA VAL A 84 -2.26 -15.23 -8.77
C VAL A 84 -2.35 -16.31 -9.87
N ALA A 85 -3.56 -16.71 -10.26
CA ALA A 85 -3.78 -17.69 -11.33
C ALA A 85 -3.74 -17.01 -12.70
N VAL A 86 -4.39 -15.86 -12.85
CA VAL A 86 -4.37 -15.07 -14.09
C VAL A 86 -3.28 -14.00 -14.14
N SER A 87 -2.51 -13.84 -13.05
CA SER A 87 -1.43 -12.84 -12.91
C SER A 87 -1.96 -11.41 -13.06
N ARG A 88 -3.05 -11.09 -12.36
CA ARG A 88 -3.68 -9.77 -12.40
C ARG A 88 -3.90 -9.19 -11.01
N LEU A 89 -3.69 -7.89 -10.91
CA LEU A 89 -3.90 -7.11 -9.69
C LEU A 89 -5.03 -6.11 -9.91
N TRP A 90 -6.07 -6.19 -9.08
CA TRP A 90 -7.08 -5.17 -9.00
C TRP A 90 -6.61 -4.02 -8.09
N VAL A 91 -6.48 -2.82 -8.65
CA VAL A 91 -6.05 -1.64 -7.88
C VAL A 91 -7.23 -0.71 -7.65
N ARG A 92 -7.78 -0.74 -6.43
CA ARG A 92 -8.86 0.16 -6.01
C ARG A 92 -8.30 1.51 -5.57
N ARG A 93 -8.41 2.53 -6.43
CA ARG A 93 -7.92 3.88 -6.15
C ARG A 93 -8.89 4.65 -5.24
N LEU A 94 -8.38 5.22 -4.16
CA LEU A 94 -9.21 5.85 -3.10
C LEU A 94 -9.73 7.27 -3.43
N LYS A 95 -9.04 8.03 -4.30
CA LYS A 95 -9.37 9.43 -4.58
C LYS A 95 -9.42 9.67 -6.08
N ASN A 96 -10.63 9.65 -6.66
CA ASN A 96 -10.93 9.96 -8.07
C ASN A 96 -10.09 9.22 -9.13
N GLY A 97 -9.48 8.09 -8.78
CA GLY A 97 -8.76 7.26 -9.74
C GLY A 97 -9.69 6.21 -10.33
N LEU A 98 -9.56 5.97 -11.63
CA LEU A 98 -10.17 4.79 -12.26
C LEU A 98 -9.54 3.55 -11.61
N SER A 99 -10.38 2.70 -11.02
CA SER A 99 -9.93 1.38 -10.58
C SER A 99 -9.57 0.60 -11.83
N VAL A 100 -8.34 0.08 -11.85
CA VAL A 100 -7.77 -0.54 -13.05
C VAL A 100 -7.15 -1.86 -12.66
N GLU A 101 -7.30 -2.81 -13.57
CA GLU A 101 -6.62 -4.10 -13.49
C GLU A 101 -5.24 -3.98 -14.14
N GLN A 102 -4.20 -4.35 -13.41
CA GLN A 102 -2.82 -4.28 -13.87
C GLN A 102 -2.20 -5.68 -13.97
N PRO A 103 -1.41 -5.96 -15.01
CA PRO A 103 -0.70 -7.23 -15.13
C PRO A 103 0.39 -7.33 -14.07
N ILE A 104 0.52 -8.51 -13.47
CA ILE A 104 1.57 -8.83 -12.50
C ILE A 104 2.75 -9.45 -13.25
N ALA A 105 3.96 -8.93 -13.03
CA ALA A 105 5.16 -9.47 -13.66
C ALA A 105 5.53 -10.86 -13.09
N GLY A 106 6.21 -11.71 -13.85
CA GLY A 106 6.48 -13.09 -13.41
C GLY A 106 7.38 -13.20 -12.17
N ASP A 107 8.32 -12.28 -11.99
CA ASP A 107 9.15 -12.15 -10.79
C ASP A 107 8.35 -11.62 -9.59
N GLU A 108 7.43 -10.68 -9.80
CA GLU A 108 6.47 -10.22 -8.79
C GLU A 108 5.54 -11.34 -8.34
N LEU A 109 5.01 -12.12 -9.29
CA LEU A 109 4.15 -13.26 -9.00
C LEU A 109 4.85 -14.29 -8.11
N ARG A 110 6.14 -14.55 -8.36
CA ARG A 110 6.96 -15.41 -7.51
C ARG A 110 7.12 -14.83 -6.11
N ALA A 111 7.35 -13.52 -5.98
CA ALA A 111 7.44 -12.85 -4.68
C ALA A 111 6.11 -12.92 -3.92
N ILE A 112 4.97 -12.68 -4.59
CA ILE A 112 3.62 -12.81 -4.03
C ILE A 112 3.39 -14.25 -3.56
N ARG A 113 3.65 -15.24 -4.41
CA ARG A 113 3.48 -16.66 -4.06
C ARG A 113 4.32 -17.04 -2.85
N ARG A 114 5.58 -16.62 -2.81
CA ARG A 114 6.49 -16.87 -1.68
C ARG A 114 5.97 -16.24 -0.39
N TYR A 115 5.46 -15.02 -0.45
CA TYR A 115 4.89 -14.34 0.72
C TYR A 115 3.61 -15.01 1.21
N LEU A 116 2.74 -15.44 0.29
CA LEU A 116 1.50 -16.14 0.63
C LEU A 116 1.72 -17.57 1.12
N SER A 117 2.79 -18.25 0.66
CA SER A 117 3.14 -19.62 1.08
C SER A 117 3.92 -19.66 2.39
N GLY A 118 4.76 -18.65 2.65
CA GLY A 118 5.52 -18.51 3.90
C GLY A 118 4.69 -17.91 5.04
N GLY A 119 3.41 -18.26 5.09
CA GLY A 119 2.38 -17.58 5.89
C GLY A 119 2.81 -17.34 7.34
N PHE A 120 2.50 -16.12 7.80
CA PHE A 120 2.27 -15.73 9.19
C PHE A 120 2.69 -16.80 10.23
N SER A 121 3.99 -16.85 10.53
CA SER A 121 4.48 -17.47 11.76
C SER A 121 4.96 -16.40 12.72
#